data_AF-A0AAW9S529-F1
#
_entry.id   AF-A0AAW9S529-F1
#
_cell.length_a   1.000
_cell.length_b   1.000
_cell.length_c   1.000
_cell.angle_alpha   90.00
_cell.angle_beta   90.00
_cell.angle_gamma   90.00
#
_symmetry.space_group_name_H-M   'P 1'
#
loop_
_entity.id
_entity.type
_entity.pdbx_description
1 polymer ?
#
loop_
_entity_poly.entity_id
_entity_poly.type
_entity_poly.pdbx_seq_one_letter_code
_entity_poly.pdbx_strand_id
1 'polypeptide(L)'
;MRSFNVLLLAAAFVLVAVTIAMEADTGLGVFAIPAIGFLVALAFLPFVPFGVLSRRAARTVSVAICTLALLLLAAVWIWGIGSVFWWNDTPHARDGLVFVVLPAYMIAASGMVAAGIWAIERYL
;
A
#
# COMPACT_ATOMS: atom_id res chain seq x y z
N MET A 1 11.24 15.82 5.80
CA MET A 1 11.06 14.39 5.50
C MET A 1 9.86 13.77 6.23
N ARG A 2 9.70 13.93 7.55
CA ARG A 2 8.53 13.35 8.27
C ARG A 2 7.17 13.86 7.76
N SER A 3 7.03 15.16 7.54
CA SER A 3 5.84 15.77 6.93
C SER A 3 5.57 15.24 5.51
N PHE A 4 6.63 15.05 4.72
CA PHE A 4 6.55 14.47 3.39
C PHE A 4 6.05 13.02 3.41
N ASN A 5 6.49 12.20 4.37
CA ASN A 5 6.01 10.81 4.52
C ASN A 5 4.53 10.75 4.91
N VAL A 6 4.05 11.69 5.72
CA VAL A 6 2.62 11.79 6.06
C VAL A 6 1.80 12.17 4.82
N LEU A 7 2.28 13.14 4.03
CA LEU A 7 1.63 13.51 2.77
C LEU A 7 1.60 12.35 1.78
N LEU A 8 2.71 11.61 1.64
CA LEU A 8 2.81 10.42 0.79
C LEU A 8 1.82 9.33 1.22
N LEU A 9 1.71 9.09 2.52
CA LEU A 9 0.80 8.09 3.07
C LEU A 9 -0.67 8.50 2.87
N ALA A 10 -1.00 9.78 3.04
CA ALA A 10 -2.33 10.29 2.76
C ALA A 10 -2.68 10.23 1.26
N ALA A 11 -1.75 10.61 0.39
CA ALA A 11 -1.93 10.56 -1.06
C ALA A 11 -2.10 9.11 -1.56
N ALA A 12 -1.27 8.17 -1.06
CA ALA A 12 -1.40 6.76 -1.38
C ALA A 12 -2.73 6.18 -0.89
N PHE A 13 -3.21 6.60 0.29
CA PHE A 13 -4.51 6.18 0.81
C PHE A 13 -5.66 6.64 -0.07
N VAL A 14 -5.68 7.93 -0.45
CA VAL A 14 -6.72 8.47 -1.33
C VAL A 14 -6.69 7.76 -2.69
N LEU A 15 -5.49 7.54 -3.25
CA LEU A 15 -5.33 6.84 -4.51
C LEU A 15 -5.93 5.43 -4.45
N VAL A 16 -5.50 4.60 -3.49
CA VAL A 16 -5.97 3.22 -3.33
C VAL A 16 -7.49 3.16 -3.08
N ALA A 17 -8.01 4.04 -2.23
CA ALA A 17 -9.43 4.07 -1.90
C ALA A 17 -10.29 4.43 -3.12
N VAL A 18 -9.92 5.46 -3.87
CA VAL A 18 -10.64 5.89 -5.08
C VAL A 18 -10.60 4.80 -6.13
N THR A 19 -9.44 4.19 -6.36
CA THR A 19 -9.28 3.15 -7.36
C THR A 19 -10.12 1.91 -7.07
N ILE A 20 -10.14 1.44 -5.81
CA ILE A 20 -10.98 0.29 -5.43
C ILE A 20 -12.47 0.65 -5.52
N ALA A 21 -12.86 1.87 -5.14
CA ALA A 21 -14.25 2.32 -5.24
C ALA A 21 -14.75 2.36 -6.69
N MET A 22 -13.92 2.85 -7.63
CA MET A 22 -14.28 2.91 -9.05
C MET A 22 -14.42 1.53 -9.70
N GLU A 23 -13.58 0.56 -9.31
CA GLU A 23 -13.63 -0.79 -9.90
C GLU A 23 -14.68 -1.70 -9.24
N ALA A 24 -14.99 -1.48 -7.98
CA ALA A 24 -16.00 -2.30 -7.31
C ALA A 24 -17.42 -2.00 -7.80
N ASP A 25 -17.68 -0.78 -8.29
CA ASP A 25 -18.95 -0.39 -8.92
C ASP A 25 -19.20 -1.12 -10.25
N THR A 26 -18.14 -1.59 -10.92
CA THR A 26 -18.22 -2.27 -12.23
C THR A 26 -18.22 -3.80 -12.13
N GLY A 27 -17.77 -4.38 -11.01
CA GLY A 27 -17.49 -5.83 -10.91
C GLY A 27 -18.21 -6.64 -9.81
N LEU A 28 -18.69 -6.03 -8.72
CA LEU A 28 -19.02 -6.79 -7.48
C LEU A 28 -20.50 -6.75 -7.01
N GLY A 29 -21.39 -5.95 -7.61
CA GLY A 29 -22.82 -5.90 -7.25
C GLY A 29 -23.10 -5.48 -5.79
N VAL A 30 -24.27 -5.82 -5.22
CA VAL A 30 -24.77 -5.31 -3.91
C VAL A 30 -23.89 -5.72 -2.70
N PHE A 31 -23.07 -6.76 -2.81
CA PHE A 31 -22.09 -7.16 -1.78
C PHE A 31 -20.74 -6.43 -1.89
N ALA A 32 -20.60 -5.48 -2.82
CA ALA A 32 -19.37 -4.73 -3.03
C ALA A 32 -19.01 -3.83 -1.84
N ILE A 33 -19.98 -3.20 -1.16
CA ILE A 33 -19.68 -2.15 -0.16
C ILE A 33 -18.85 -2.67 1.04
N PRO A 34 -19.19 -3.81 1.68
CA PRO A 34 -18.34 -4.38 2.74
C PRO A 34 -17.00 -4.89 2.21
N ALA A 35 -16.99 -5.48 1.00
CA ALA A 35 -15.79 -6.01 0.37
C ALA A 35 -14.79 -4.89 -0.02
N ILE A 36 -15.28 -3.74 -0.49
CA ILE A 36 -14.49 -2.53 -0.79
C ILE A 36 -13.76 -2.06 0.47
N GLY A 37 -14.49 -1.90 1.58
CA GLY A 37 -13.90 -1.46 2.84
C GLY A 37 -12.79 -2.41 3.32
N PHE A 38 -13.01 -3.72 3.17
CA PHE A 38 -12.00 -4.73 3.50
C PHE A 38 -10.78 -4.68 2.58
N LEU A 39 -10.98 -4.57 1.26
CA LEU A 39 -9.88 -4.49 0.29
C LEU A 39 -9.05 -3.21 0.46
N VAL A 40 -9.69 -2.07 0.74
CA VAL A 40 -9.01 -0.82 1.06
C VAL A 40 -8.17 -0.96 2.33
N ALA A 41 -8.73 -1.59 3.37
CA ALA A 41 -8.00 -1.84 4.62
C ALA A 41 -6.80 -2.77 4.40
N LEU A 42 -6.98 -3.86 3.65
CA LEU A 42 -5.93 -4.81 3.29
C LEU A 42 -4.81 -4.12 2.48
N ALA A 43 -5.19 -3.25 1.55
CA ALA A 43 -4.26 -2.51 0.72
C ALA A 43 -3.46 -1.45 1.49
N PHE A 44 -4.03 -0.93 2.59
CA PHE A 44 -3.39 0.07 3.44
C PHE A 44 -2.45 -0.51 4.50
N LEU A 45 -2.70 -1.73 4.96
CA LEU A 45 -1.88 -2.43 5.96
C LEU A 45 -0.35 -2.35 5.74
N PRO A 46 0.19 -2.51 4.51
CA PRO A 46 1.62 -2.37 4.24
C PRO A 46 2.22 -1.00 4.58
N PHE A 47 1.42 0.07 4.55
CA PHE A 47 1.88 1.45 4.75
C PHE A 47 1.95 1.85 6.24
N VAL A 48 1.14 1.21 7.09
CA VAL A 48 1.05 1.46 8.53
C VAL A 48 2.41 1.41 9.25
N PRO A 49 3.24 0.34 9.11
CA PRO A 49 4.49 0.27 9.84
C PRO A 49 5.43 1.43 9.50
N PHE A 50 5.49 1.88 8.24
CA PHE A 50 6.34 3.00 7.84
C PHE A 50 5.79 4.36 8.30
N GLY A 51 4.47 4.52 8.35
CA GLY A 51 3.85 5.71 8.95
C GLY A 51 4.09 5.82 10.46
N VAL A 52 4.18 4.69 11.17
CA VAL A 52 4.52 4.65 12.60
C VAL A 52 6.03 4.84 12.81
N LEU A 53 6.86 4.11 12.07
CA LEU A 53 8.32 4.15 12.19
C LEU A 53 8.90 5.52 11.78
N SER A 54 8.41 6.14 10.71
CA SER A 54 8.90 7.47 10.29
C SER A 54 8.67 8.57 11.34
N ARG A 55 7.64 8.42 12.18
CA ARG A 55 7.35 9.32 13.30
C ARG A 55 8.25 9.06 14.51
N ARG A 56 8.68 7.81 14.72
CA ARG A 56 9.46 7.37 15.89
C ARG A 56 10.97 7.32 15.64
N ALA A 57 11.40 7.13 14.41
CA ALA A 57 12.81 6.97 14.04
C ALA A 57 13.61 8.24 14.34
N ALA A 58 14.72 8.10 15.07
CA ALA A 58 15.59 9.22 15.43
C ALA A 58 16.62 9.52 14.33
N ARG A 59 17.00 8.52 13.53
CA ARG A 59 18.06 8.65 12.52
C ARG A 59 17.51 9.04 11.16
N THR A 60 18.24 9.92 10.48
CA THR A 60 17.92 10.35 9.10
C THR A 60 17.89 9.17 8.13
N VAL A 61 18.78 8.19 8.30
CA VAL A 61 18.83 6.99 7.44
C VAL A 61 17.54 6.18 7.53
N SER A 62 17.05 5.91 8.74
CA SER A 62 15.79 5.19 8.98
C SER A 62 14.58 5.93 8.42
N VAL A 63 14.57 7.25 8.53
CA VAL A 63 13.52 8.09 7.92
C VAL A 63 13.59 8.02 6.39
N ALA A 64 14.79 8.04 5.79
CA ALA A 64 14.97 7.91 4.35
C ALA A 64 14.54 6.53 3.83
N ILE A 65 14.85 5.44 4.56
CA ILE A 65 14.39 4.09 4.22
C ILE A 65 12.85 4.01 4.28
N CYS A 66 12.21 4.62 5.29
CA CYS A 66 10.75 4.71 5.35
C CYS A 66 10.17 5.45 4.12
N THR A 67 10.78 6.58 3.73
CA THR A 67 10.34 7.36 2.57
C THR A 67 10.43 6.54 1.28
N LEU A 68 11.55 5.84 1.08
CA LEU A 68 11.76 4.98 -0.08
C LEU A 68 10.78 3.80 -0.10
N ALA A 69 10.54 3.16 1.04
CA ALA A 69 9.58 2.08 1.16
C ALA A 69 8.15 2.55 0.81
N LEU A 70 7.75 3.74 1.27
CA LEU A 70 6.45 4.34 0.93
C LEU A 70 6.33 4.65 -0.56
N LEU A 71 7.40 5.18 -1.18
CA LEU A 71 7.43 5.46 -2.62
C LEU A 71 7.34 4.17 -3.44
N LEU A 72 8.08 3.13 -3.06
CA LEU A 72 8.05 1.84 -3.74
C LEU A 72 6.68 1.17 -3.61
N LEU A 73 6.07 1.18 -2.42
CA LEU A 73 4.71 0.68 -2.22
C LEU A 73 3.70 1.43 -3.11
N ALA A 74 3.79 2.77 -3.16
CA ALA A 74 2.93 3.57 -4.03
C ALA A 74 3.15 3.24 -5.51
N ALA A 75 4.41 3.10 -5.96
CA ALA A 75 4.74 2.73 -7.32
C ALA A 75 4.23 1.33 -7.69
N VAL A 76 4.35 0.36 -6.79
CA VAL A 76 3.81 -1.00 -6.98
C VAL A 76 2.28 -0.97 -7.06
N TRP A 77 1.61 -0.13 -6.28
CA TRP A 77 0.16 0.04 -6.41
C TRP A 77 -0.25 0.68 -7.73
N ILE A 78 0.43 1.76 -8.13
CA ILE A 78 0.18 2.44 -9.41
C ILE A 78 0.44 1.49 -10.58
N TRP A 79 1.53 0.71 -10.54
CA TRP A 79 1.86 -0.24 -11.59
C TRP A 79 0.94 -1.45 -11.56
N GLY A 80 0.74 -2.07 -10.40
CA GLY A 80 -0.07 -3.28 -10.24
C GLY A 80 -1.53 -3.04 -10.59
N ILE A 81 -2.15 -1.96 -10.09
CA ILE A 81 -3.50 -1.61 -10.52
C ILE A 81 -3.49 -0.97 -11.91
N GLY A 82 -2.64 0.03 -12.18
CA GLY A 82 -2.65 0.72 -13.48
C GLY A 82 -2.46 -0.24 -14.66
N SER A 83 -1.60 -1.26 -14.52
CA SER A 83 -1.43 -2.27 -15.57
C SER A 83 -2.58 -3.27 -15.67
N VAL A 84 -3.18 -3.65 -14.54
CA VAL A 84 -4.28 -4.62 -14.51
C VAL A 84 -5.61 -4.00 -14.93
N PHE A 85 -5.85 -2.72 -14.61
CA PHE A 85 -7.14 -2.04 -14.78
C PHE A 85 -7.16 -0.97 -15.88
N TRP A 86 -6.07 -0.21 -16.08
CA TRP A 86 -6.04 0.84 -17.11
C TRP A 86 -5.52 0.37 -18.46
N TRP A 87 -4.74 -0.72 -18.49
CA TRP A 87 -4.09 -1.20 -19.72
C TRP A 87 -4.53 -2.59 -20.18
N ASN A 88 -5.35 -3.32 -19.42
CA ASN A 88 -5.77 -4.67 -19.79
C ASN A 88 -7.30 -4.79 -19.88
N ASP A 89 -7.82 -4.81 -21.11
CA ASP A 89 -9.25 -4.96 -21.41
C ASP A 89 -9.79 -6.39 -21.19
N THR A 90 -8.94 -7.34 -20.78
CA THR A 90 -9.32 -8.75 -20.70
C THR A 90 -9.93 -9.15 -19.34
N PRO A 91 -11.04 -9.92 -19.32
CA PRO A 91 -11.78 -10.22 -18.09
C PRO A 91 -11.05 -11.12 -17.08
N HIS A 92 -9.97 -11.81 -17.48
CA HIS A 92 -9.16 -12.64 -16.58
C HIS A 92 -8.32 -11.83 -15.58
N ALA A 93 -8.07 -10.55 -15.88
CA ALA A 93 -7.35 -9.65 -14.98
C ALA A 93 -8.24 -9.13 -13.82
N ARG A 94 -9.57 -9.33 -13.91
CA ARG A 94 -10.56 -8.94 -12.89
C ARG A 94 -10.77 -10.00 -11.80
N ASP A 95 -9.98 -11.07 -11.79
CA ASP A 95 -10.06 -12.07 -10.72
C ASP A 95 -9.70 -11.39 -9.39
N GLY A 96 -10.72 -11.15 -8.56
CA GLY A 96 -10.62 -10.43 -7.29
C GLY A 96 -9.56 -10.96 -6.33
N LEU A 97 -9.04 -12.16 -6.59
CA LEU A 97 -7.91 -12.77 -5.92
C LEU A 97 -6.63 -11.92 -6.00
N VAL A 98 -6.39 -11.19 -7.09
CA VAL A 98 -5.20 -10.32 -7.23
C VAL A 98 -5.21 -9.20 -6.18
N PHE A 99 -6.39 -8.66 -5.88
CA PHE A 99 -6.56 -7.66 -4.82
C PHE A 99 -6.36 -8.19 -3.41
N VAL A 100 -6.23 -9.51 -3.23
CA VAL A 100 -5.94 -10.14 -1.93
C VAL A 100 -4.49 -10.59 -1.86
N VAL A 101 -4.02 -11.24 -2.92
CA VAL A 101 -2.68 -11.83 -2.98
C VAL A 101 -1.59 -10.75 -3.05
N LEU A 102 -1.78 -9.72 -3.88
CA LEU A 102 -0.78 -8.66 -4.03
C LEU A 102 -0.58 -7.89 -2.71
N PRO A 103 -1.63 -7.43 -1.99
CA PRO A 103 -1.44 -6.82 -0.68
C PRO A 103 -0.81 -7.76 0.34
N ALA A 104 -1.14 -9.06 0.33
CA ALA A 104 -0.54 -10.02 1.25
C ALA A 104 0.99 -10.10 1.09
N TYR A 105 1.49 -10.14 -0.15
CA TYR A 105 2.93 -10.07 -0.41
C TYR A 105 3.54 -8.74 0.03
N MET A 106 2.84 -7.63 -0.20
CA MET A 106 3.30 -6.30 0.24
C MET A 106 3.34 -6.17 1.77
N ILE A 107 2.42 -6.81 2.49
CA ILE A 107 2.42 -6.87 3.97
C ILE A 107 3.62 -7.68 4.47
N ALA A 108 3.90 -8.84 3.87
CA ALA A 108 5.06 -9.65 4.25
C ALA A 108 6.38 -8.89 4.01
N ALA A 109 6.51 -8.26 2.83
CA ALA A 109 7.68 -7.45 2.49
C ALA A 109 7.84 -6.22 3.40
N SER A 110 6.74 -5.50 3.68
CA SER A 110 6.78 -4.33 4.54
C SER A 110 7.17 -4.68 5.98
N GLY A 111 6.70 -5.82 6.49
CA GLY A 111 7.09 -6.36 7.79
C GLY A 111 8.60 -6.63 7.89
N MET A 112 9.21 -7.24 6.87
CA MET A 112 10.65 -7.48 6.83
C MET A 112 11.46 -6.17 6.83
N VAL A 113 11.06 -5.20 6.02
CA VAL A 113 11.74 -3.88 5.98
C VAL A 113 11.58 -3.15 7.31
N ALA A 114 10.39 -3.18 7.92
CA ALA A 114 10.14 -2.59 9.23
C ALA A 114 11.02 -3.21 10.33
N ALA A 115 11.20 -4.53 10.32
CA ALA A 115 12.10 -5.22 11.23
C ALA A 115 13.57 -4.79 11.03
N GLY A 116 14.00 -4.61 9.77
CA GLY A 116 15.33 -4.08 9.45
C GLY A 116 15.55 -2.66 9.97
N ILE A 117 14.57 -1.77 9.78
CA ILE A 117 14.63 -0.39 10.30
C ILE A 117 14.71 -0.39 11.84
N TRP A 118 13.92 -1.25 12.50
CA TRP A 118 13.96 -1.39 13.95
C TRP A 118 15.35 -1.87 14.42
N ALA A 119 15.97 -2.83 13.73
CA ALA A 119 17.31 -3.29 14.06
C ALA A 119 18.36 -2.17 13.91
N ILE A 120 18.26 -1.36 12.85
CA ILE A 120 19.16 -0.21 12.62
C ILE A 120 19.02 0.85 13.71
N GLU A 121 17.79 1.13 14.18
CA GLU A 121 17.57 2.09 15.26
C GLU A 121 18.06 1.57 16.63
N ARG A 122 18.11 0.25 16.82
CA ARG A 122 18.43 -0.34 18.13
C ARG A 122 19.88 -0.76 18.32
N TYR A 123 20.58 -1.14 17.25
CA TYR A 123 21.89 -1.78 17.35
C TYR A 123 23.03 -1.05 16.63
N LEU A 124 22.73 -0.26 15.60
CA LEU A 124 23.69 0.69 15.05
C LEU A 124 23.62 1.98 15.85
#